data_AF-A0A3D1ZTH8-F1
#
_entry.id   AF-A0A3D1ZTH8-F1
#
_cell.length_a   1.000
_cell.length_b   1.000
_cell.length_c   1.000
_cell.angle_alpha   90.00
_cell.angle_beta   90.00
_cell.angle_gamma   90.00
#
_symmetry.space_group_name_H-M   'P 1'
#
loop_
_entity.id
_entity.type
_entity.pdbx_description
1 polymer ?
#
loop_
_entity_poly.entity_id
_entity_poly.type
_entity_poly.pdbx_seq_one_letter_code
_entity_poly.pdbx_strand_id
1 'polypeptide(L)'
;MLIKLADYQRIYHTIQALLLQDRVAAAEVSMLFSVYGAQILKHHYGLRAQPVAGAMAIHLGAAKIFSYGQLQDKQLQATDDHHQWWIEVDGWLIDFTAPLLPLLYKRTGNTEAKVPFKMLQKPLADCHAQWQSLSEEGALWKSEDDELTVAGLQRLASNPGHIARGQVAMKWYVKPPKKQPNPMTATLSNGQRATYTLGSQSLSGAW
;
A
#
# COMPACT_ATOMS: atom_id res chain seq x y z
N MET A 1 16.97 -3.38 3.18
CA MET A 1 15.65 -3.82 2.68
C MET A 1 15.11 -4.84 3.67
N LEU A 2 13.92 -4.64 4.24
CA LEU A 2 13.37 -5.50 5.29
C LEU A 2 12.75 -6.80 4.74
N ILE A 3 12.03 -6.72 3.62
CA ILE A 3 11.52 -7.88 2.85
C ILE A 3 12.02 -7.85 1.41
N LYS A 4 12.23 -9.02 0.79
CA LYS A 4 12.76 -9.08 -0.60
C LYS A 4 11.71 -8.59 -1.62
N LEU A 5 12.16 -8.13 -2.79
CA LEU A 5 11.26 -7.69 -3.87
C LEU A 5 10.21 -8.77 -4.25
N ALA A 6 10.61 -10.03 -4.31
CA ALA A 6 9.69 -11.14 -4.61
C ALA A 6 8.63 -11.35 -3.51
N ASP A 7 9.01 -11.12 -2.24
CA ASP A 7 8.11 -11.19 -1.10
C ASP A 7 7.09 -10.04 -1.19
N TYR A 8 7.58 -8.81 -1.40
CA TYR A 8 6.76 -7.61 -1.54
C TYR A 8 5.78 -7.74 -2.71
N GLN A 9 6.25 -8.15 -3.88
CA GLN A 9 5.41 -8.32 -5.07
C GLN A 9 4.29 -9.34 -4.82
N ARG A 10 4.60 -10.43 -4.10
CA ARG A 10 3.60 -11.45 -3.78
C ARG A 10 2.57 -10.93 -2.77
N ILE A 11 2.97 -10.14 -1.77
CA ILE A 11 2.05 -9.48 -0.83
C ILE A 11 1.14 -8.52 -1.61
N TYR A 12 1.71 -7.66 -2.45
CA TYR A 12 0.98 -6.74 -3.32
C TYR A 12 -0.07 -7.47 -4.17
N HIS A 13 0.33 -8.51 -4.94
CA HIS A 13 -0.63 -9.23 -5.79
C HIS A 13 -1.70 -9.99 -5.01
N THR A 14 -1.36 -10.54 -3.83
CA THR A 14 -2.33 -11.24 -2.98
C THR A 14 -3.41 -10.26 -2.53
N ILE A 15 -3.01 -9.09 -2.03
CA ILE A 15 -3.97 -8.09 -1.55
C ILE A 15 -4.74 -7.49 -2.73
N GLN A 16 -4.04 -7.08 -3.80
CA GLN A 16 -4.65 -6.50 -4.99
C GLN A 16 -5.75 -7.38 -5.58
N ALA A 17 -5.49 -8.69 -5.71
CA ALA A 17 -6.46 -9.64 -6.27
C ALA A 17 -7.76 -9.68 -5.44
N LEU A 18 -7.65 -9.62 -4.11
CA LEU A 18 -8.81 -9.57 -3.21
C LEU A 18 -9.58 -8.26 -3.38
N LEU A 19 -8.88 -7.12 -3.35
CA LEU A 19 -9.52 -5.80 -3.44
C LEU A 19 -10.23 -5.58 -4.78
N LEU A 20 -9.64 -6.06 -5.89
CA LEU A 20 -10.23 -5.96 -7.22
C LEU A 20 -11.47 -6.86 -7.37
N GLN A 21 -11.36 -8.13 -6.96
CA GLN A 21 -12.46 -9.09 -7.07
C GLN A 21 -13.67 -8.68 -6.23
N ASP A 22 -13.43 -8.16 -5.03
CA ASP A 22 -14.47 -7.71 -4.10
C ASP A 22 -14.97 -6.29 -4.41
N ARG A 23 -14.43 -5.62 -5.45
CA ARG A 23 -14.79 -4.24 -5.87
C ARG A 23 -14.74 -3.23 -4.73
N VAL A 24 -13.67 -3.31 -3.93
CA VAL A 24 -13.43 -2.38 -2.82
C VAL A 24 -13.41 -0.93 -3.30
N ALA A 25 -14.01 -0.04 -2.53
CA ALA A 25 -14.05 1.38 -2.84
C ALA A 25 -12.63 1.98 -2.85
N ALA A 26 -12.35 2.87 -3.81
CA ALA A 26 -11.02 3.44 -4.00
C ALA A 26 -10.47 4.13 -2.72
N ALA A 27 -11.35 4.77 -1.95
CA ALA A 27 -11.00 5.44 -0.69
C ALA A 27 -10.50 4.47 0.42
N GLU A 28 -10.83 3.17 0.34
CA GLU A 28 -10.42 2.18 1.34
C GLU A 28 -9.16 1.42 0.93
N VAL A 29 -8.72 1.54 -0.33
CA VAL A 29 -7.67 0.71 -0.91
C VAL A 29 -6.35 0.82 -0.15
N SER A 30 -5.89 2.04 0.14
CA SER A 30 -4.61 2.24 0.83
C SER A 30 -4.62 1.70 2.26
N MET A 31 -5.69 1.98 3.00
CA MET A 31 -5.91 1.44 4.34
C MET A 31 -5.85 -0.10 4.32
N LEU A 32 -6.57 -0.74 3.41
CA LEU A 32 -6.62 -2.20 3.35
C LEU A 32 -5.31 -2.83 2.89
N PHE A 33 -4.58 -2.20 1.95
CA PHE A 33 -3.21 -2.63 1.63
C PHE A 33 -2.29 -2.58 2.85
N SER A 34 -2.35 -1.49 3.62
CA SER A 34 -1.48 -1.30 4.78
C SER A 34 -1.84 -2.24 5.92
N VAL A 35 -3.13 -2.41 6.22
CA VAL A 35 -3.56 -3.29 7.32
C VAL A 35 -3.32 -4.76 6.99
N TYR A 36 -3.68 -5.22 5.77
CA TYR A 36 -3.43 -6.62 5.39
C TYR A 36 -1.94 -6.89 5.21
N GLY A 37 -1.18 -5.92 4.69
CA GLY A 37 0.28 -6.00 4.60
C GLY A 37 0.90 -6.15 5.99
N ALA A 38 0.51 -5.33 6.96
CA ALA A 38 1.00 -5.41 8.34
C ALA A 38 0.66 -6.76 8.98
N GLN A 39 -0.55 -7.28 8.77
CA GLN A 39 -0.96 -8.60 9.25
C GLN A 39 -0.11 -9.73 8.64
N ILE A 40 0.16 -9.68 7.34
CA ILE A 40 1.02 -10.66 6.66
C ILE A 40 2.45 -10.57 7.19
N LEU A 41 3.00 -9.37 7.34
CA LEU A 41 4.35 -9.16 7.91
C LEU A 41 4.44 -9.72 9.33
N LYS A 42 3.44 -9.47 10.17
CA LYS A 42 3.39 -10.02 11.51
C LYS A 42 3.32 -11.55 11.52
N HIS A 43 2.41 -12.14 10.75
CA HIS A 43 2.17 -13.58 10.78
C HIS A 43 3.26 -14.41 10.10
N HIS A 44 3.76 -13.96 8.94
CA HIS A 44 4.68 -14.74 8.09
C HIS A 44 6.14 -14.34 8.24
N TYR A 45 6.43 -13.18 8.85
CA TYR A 45 7.78 -12.66 9.03
C TYR A 45 8.14 -12.36 10.49
N GLY A 46 7.17 -12.41 11.42
CA GLY A 46 7.41 -12.07 12.83
C GLY A 46 7.66 -10.58 13.09
N LEU A 47 7.35 -9.72 12.11
CA LEU A 47 7.63 -8.28 12.18
C LEU A 47 6.49 -7.52 12.86
N ARG A 48 6.82 -6.58 13.76
CA ARG A 48 5.84 -5.76 14.47
C ARG A 48 5.41 -4.55 13.63
N ALA A 49 4.79 -4.84 12.49
CA ALA A 49 4.33 -3.84 11.55
C ALA A 49 3.09 -3.09 12.04
N GLN A 50 3.09 -1.77 11.88
CA GLN A 50 1.99 -0.88 12.23
C GLN A 50 1.49 -0.13 10.99
N PRO A 51 0.20 -0.20 10.66
CA PRO A 51 -0.38 0.66 9.63
C PRO A 51 -0.52 2.09 10.16
N VAL A 52 -0.14 3.06 9.33
CA VAL A 52 -0.14 4.49 9.65
C VAL A 52 -0.80 5.25 8.50
N ALA A 53 -1.54 6.31 8.80
CA ALA A 53 -2.17 7.21 7.84
C ALA A 53 -1.54 8.60 7.88
N GLY A 54 -1.66 9.34 6.79
CA GLY A 54 -1.28 10.74 6.72
C GLY A 54 -1.00 11.22 5.31
N ALA A 55 -0.14 12.24 5.18
CA ALA A 55 0.26 12.81 3.91
C ALA A 55 1.60 12.22 3.46
N MET A 56 1.78 12.08 2.15
CA MET A 56 3.00 11.54 1.56
C MET A 56 3.30 12.23 0.24
N ALA A 57 4.58 12.51 -0.03
CA ALA A 57 5.05 12.95 -1.34
C ALA A 57 6.26 12.13 -1.77
N ILE A 58 6.27 11.71 -3.03
CA ILE A 58 7.37 10.95 -3.63
C ILE A 58 7.79 11.60 -4.95
N HIS A 59 9.10 11.66 -5.18
CA HIS A 59 9.62 12.10 -6.47
C HIS A 59 9.71 10.90 -7.42
N LEU A 60 8.92 10.93 -8.50
CA LEU A 60 8.80 9.85 -9.50
C LEU A 60 9.86 9.91 -10.62
N GLY A 61 10.87 10.77 -10.46
CA GLY A 61 11.89 11.03 -11.48
C GLY A 61 11.45 12.06 -12.52
N ALA A 62 12.41 12.55 -13.33
CA ALA A 62 12.18 13.57 -14.37
C ALA A 62 11.36 14.79 -13.87
N ALA A 63 11.73 15.32 -12.70
CA ALA A 63 11.12 16.47 -12.02
C ALA A 63 9.63 16.33 -11.65
N LYS A 64 9.16 15.11 -11.39
CA LYS A 64 7.75 14.84 -11.03
C LYS A 64 7.64 14.52 -9.55
N ILE A 65 6.92 15.34 -8.79
CA ILE A 65 6.50 15.00 -7.43
C ILE A 65 5.04 14.56 -7.49
N PHE A 66 4.75 13.40 -6.92
CA PHE A 66 3.40 12.91 -6.73
C PHE A 66 3.07 12.92 -5.24
N SER A 67 1.92 13.48 -4.89
CA SER A 67 1.52 13.65 -3.50
C SER A 67 0.14 13.06 -3.21
N TYR A 68 0.03 12.47 -2.03
CA TYR A 68 -1.22 12.19 -1.35
C TYR A 68 -1.38 13.21 -0.22
N GLY A 69 -2.48 13.95 -0.24
CA GLY A 69 -2.69 15.09 0.64
C GLY A 69 -3.24 16.28 -0.13
N GLN A 70 -3.71 17.27 0.61
CA GLN A 70 -4.14 18.54 0.08
C GLN A 70 -3.08 19.60 0.39
N LEU A 71 -2.74 20.41 -0.61
CA LEU A 71 -1.86 21.56 -0.42
C LEU A 71 -2.68 22.72 0.15
N GLN A 72 -2.40 23.10 1.40
CA GLN A 72 -3.01 24.23 2.09
C GLN A 72 -1.90 25.11 2.66
N ASP A 73 -1.90 26.41 2.36
CA ASP A 73 -0.87 27.35 2.83
C ASP A 73 0.58 26.88 2.62
N LYS A 74 0.84 26.28 1.45
CA LYS A 74 2.13 25.67 1.04
C LYS A 74 2.56 24.46 1.88
N GLN A 75 1.72 23.99 2.79
CA GLN A 75 1.90 22.75 3.54
C GLN A 75 1.06 21.64 2.90
N LEU A 76 1.66 20.47 2.73
CA LEU A 76 0.92 19.29 2.29
C LEU A 76 0.35 18.62 3.54
N GLN A 77 -0.96 18.50 3.63
CA GLN A 77 -1.65 17.95 4.80
C GLN A 77 -2.59 16.82 4.40
N ALA A 78 -2.78 15.88 5.32
CA ALA A 78 -3.75 14.82 5.14
C ALA A 78 -5.15 15.36 5.42
N THR A 79 -6.14 14.84 4.70
CA THR A 79 -7.56 15.07 5.00
C THR A 79 -8.33 13.75 4.87
N ASP A 80 -9.59 13.73 5.31
CA ASP A 80 -10.46 12.56 5.17
C ASP A 80 -10.54 12.02 3.73
N ASP A 81 -10.48 12.91 2.74
CA ASP A 81 -10.57 12.56 1.31
C ASP A 81 -9.20 12.46 0.62
N HIS A 82 -8.17 13.07 1.19
CA HIS A 82 -6.83 13.16 0.61
C HIS A 82 -5.78 12.71 1.62
N HIS A 83 -5.55 11.41 1.69
CA HIS A 83 -4.53 10.81 2.54
C HIS A 83 -3.97 9.54 1.91
N GLN A 84 -2.88 9.06 2.49
CA GLN A 84 -2.28 7.77 2.17
C GLN A 84 -2.14 6.95 3.44
N TRP A 85 -2.17 5.64 3.28
CA TRP A 85 -1.77 4.71 4.32
C TRP A 85 -0.49 3.99 3.92
N TRP A 86 0.39 3.76 4.88
CA TRP A 86 1.59 2.94 4.73
C TRP A 86 1.79 2.08 5.99
N ILE A 87 2.89 1.35 6.03
CA ILE A 87 3.30 0.54 7.17
C ILE A 87 4.63 1.06 7.69
N GLU A 88 4.72 1.25 9.01
CA GLU A 88 5.98 1.46 9.71
C GLU A 88 6.38 0.21 10.49
N VAL A 89 7.64 -0.21 10.34
CA VAL A 89 8.14 -1.47 10.90
C VAL A 89 9.66 -1.46 11.01
N ASP A 90 10.20 -1.66 12.21
CA ASP A 90 11.65 -1.75 12.48
C ASP A 90 12.49 -0.61 11.82
N GLY A 91 11.97 0.61 11.83
CA GLY A 91 12.63 1.77 11.20
C GLY A 91 12.45 1.88 9.69
N TRP A 92 11.57 1.08 9.08
CA TRP A 92 11.23 1.11 7.66
C TRP A 92 9.80 1.58 7.41
N LEU A 93 9.64 2.34 6.33
CA LEU A 93 8.35 2.59 5.69
C LEU A 93 8.15 1.59 4.55
N ILE A 94 6.98 0.96 4.47
CA ILE A 94 6.56 0.09 3.38
C ILE A 94 5.17 0.53 2.90
N ASP A 95 5.04 0.83 1.61
CA ASP A 95 3.75 1.15 1.00
C ASP A 95 3.45 0.11 -0.08
N PHE A 96 2.50 -0.80 0.17
CA PHE A 96 2.09 -1.82 -0.80
C PHE A 96 1.18 -1.28 -1.91
N THR A 97 0.72 -0.03 -1.85
CA THR A 97 -0.03 0.63 -2.93
C THR A 97 0.89 1.26 -3.97
N ALA A 98 2.16 1.49 -3.67
CA ALA A 98 3.12 2.14 -4.57
C ALA A 98 3.19 1.55 -6.01
N PRO A 99 2.98 0.23 -6.24
CA PRO A 99 2.90 -0.29 -7.60
C PRO A 99 1.71 0.25 -8.40
N LEU A 100 0.71 0.87 -7.77
CA LEU A 100 -0.41 1.54 -8.44
C LEU A 100 -0.06 2.96 -8.89
N LEU A 101 1.06 3.55 -8.45
CA LEU A 101 1.48 4.91 -8.82
C LEU A 101 1.45 5.18 -10.33
N PRO A 102 1.89 4.26 -11.23
CA PRO A 102 1.75 4.48 -12.67
C PRO A 102 0.31 4.71 -13.14
N LEU A 103 -0.66 4.05 -12.52
CA LEU A 103 -2.08 4.17 -12.85
C LEU A 103 -2.67 5.44 -12.24
N LEU A 104 -2.32 5.74 -10.99
CA LEU A 104 -2.77 6.94 -10.28
C LEU A 104 -2.23 8.21 -10.94
N TYR A 105 -0.95 8.20 -11.32
CA TYR A 105 -0.32 9.31 -12.03
C TYR A 105 -1.01 9.58 -13.37
N LYS A 106 -1.31 8.55 -14.17
CA LYS A 106 -2.08 8.71 -15.42
C LYS A 106 -3.47 9.34 -15.20
N ARG A 107 -4.12 9.06 -14.07
CA ARG A 107 -5.44 9.64 -13.74
C ARG A 107 -5.39 11.14 -13.43
N THR A 108 -4.21 11.70 -13.17
CA THR A 108 -4.03 13.16 -13.02
C THR A 108 -4.03 13.92 -14.35
N GLY A 109 -4.23 13.23 -15.48
CA GLY A 109 -4.14 13.81 -16.83
C GLY A 109 -2.75 13.72 -17.46
N ASN A 110 -1.74 13.32 -16.69
CA ASN A 110 -0.37 13.16 -17.17
C ASN A 110 -0.18 11.82 -17.91
N THR A 111 -0.35 11.81 -19.23
CA THR A 111 -0.28 10.59 -20.06
C THR A 111 1.08 10.35 -20.73
N GLU A 112 1.89 11.40 -20.90
CA GLU A 112 3.17 11.34 -21.62
C GLU A 112 4.30 10.69 -20.79
N ALA A 113 4.23 10.84 -19.47
CA ALA A 113 5.28 10.40 -18.57
C ALA A 113 5.11 8.94 -18.14
N LYS A 114 6.12 8.12 -18.47
CA LYS A 114 6.19 6.72 -18.05
C LYS A 114 6.68 6.62 -16.61
N VAL A 115 5.77 6.36 -15.68
CA VAL A 115 6.08 6.00 -14.29
C VAL A 115 6.18 4.46 -14.21
N PRO A 116 7.27 3.89 -13.67
CA PRO A 116 7.45 2.44 -13.57
C PRO A 116 6.66 1.83 -12.39
N PHE A 117 6.29 0.55 -12.53
CA PHE A 117 5.79 -0.26 -11.41
C PHE A 117 6.97 -0.65 -10.52
N LYS A 118 7.06 -0.08 -9.32
CA LYS A 118 8.16 -0.29 -8.37
C LYS A 118 7.63 -0.50 -6.96
N MET A 119 8.42 -1.21 -6.15
CA MET A 119 8.23 -1.34 -4.72
C MET A 119 8.58 -0.03 -4.02
N LEU A 120 7.80 0.37 -3.01
CA LEU A 120 8.21 1.40 -2.04
C LEU A 120 8.47 0.76 -0.68
N GLN A 121 9.75 0.68 -0.33
CA GLN A 121 10.22 0.23 0.97
C GLN A 121 11.55 0.95 1.26
N LYS A 122 11.55 1.86 2.24
CA LYS A 122 12.72 2.71 2.55
C LYS A 122 12.92 2.86 4.06
N PRO A 123 14.16 3.08 4.53
CA PRO A 123 14.38 3.52 5.91
C PRO A 123 13.62 4.82 6.18
N LEU A 124 13.00 4.92 7.35
CA LEU A 124 12.35 6.16 7.81
C LEU A 124 13.35 7.31 7.94
N ALA A 125 14.60 7.00 8.30
CA ALA A 125 15.69 7.96 8.37
C ALA A 125 16.05 8.61 7.02
N ASP A 126 15.69 7.97 5.90
CA ASP A 126 15.92 8.49 4.54
C ASP A 126 14.76 9.37 4.05
N CYS A 127 13.72 9.59 4.88
CA CYS A 127 12.63 10.50 4.57
C CYS A 127 13.09 11.95 4.79
N HIS A 128 12.79 12.81 3.82
CA HIS A 128 13.06 14.23 3.92
C HIS A 128 12.14 14.89 4.95
N ALA A 129 12.62 15.96 5.58
CA ALA A 129 11.83 16.75 6.53
C ALA A 129 10.76 17.63 5.83
N GLN A 130 10.96 17.99 4.56
CA GLN A 130 10.06 18.86 3.80
C GLN A 130 9.86 18.34 2.38
N TRP A 131 8.61 18.31 1.90
CA TRP A 131 8.27 17.79 0.58
C TRP A 131 8.86 18.64 -0.57
N GLN A 132 9.15 19.91 -0.33
CA GLN A 132 9.76 20.81 -1.32
C GLN A 132 11.23 20.46 -1.60
N SER A 133 11.88 19.68 -0.73
CA SER A 133 13.28 19.28 -0.87
C SER A 133 13.48 18.01 -1.71
N LEU A 134 12.39 17.39 -2.18
CA LEU A 134 12.43 16.18 -2.99
C LEU A 134 12.97 16.50 -4.40
N SER A 135 14.20 16.06 -4.67
CA SER A 135 14.93 16.41 -5.90
C SER A 135 15.45 15.21 -6.71
N GLU A 136 15.44 14.01 -6.12
CA GLU A 136 15.92 12.78 -6.75
C GLU A 136 14.83 11.71 -6.80
N GLU A 137 14.89 10.82 -7.80
CA GLU A 137 13.92 9.71 -7.91
C GLU A 137 13.89 8.87 -6.62
N GLY A 138 12.69 8.58 -6.14
CA GLY A 138 12.50 7.81 -4.91
C GLY A 138 12.68 8.62 -3.62
N ALA A 139 13.10 9.89 -3.69
CA ALA A 139 13.05 10.79 -2.53
C ALA A 139 11.60 10.84 -2.01
N LEU A 140 11.46 10.74 -0.69
CA LEU A 140 10.17 10.58 -0.01
C LEU A 140 10.06 11.58 1.13
N TRP A 141 8.88 12.16 1.28
CA TRP A 141 8.45 12.92 2.45
C TRP A 141 7.14 12.33 3.00
N LYS A 142 6.96 12.39 4.31
CA LYS A 142 5.70 12.00 4.97
C LYS A 142 5.35 12.94 6.12
N SER A 143 4.07 12.98 6.45
CA SER A 143 3.54 13.49 7.71
C SER A 143 2.48 12.53 8.21
N GLU A 144 2.61 12.06 9.44
CA GLU A 144 1.64 11.18 10.09
C GLU A 144 0.42 11.97 10.54
N ASP A 145 -0.72 11.29 10.60
CA ASP A 145 -1.97 11.78 11.16
C ASP A 145 -2.59 10.67 12.03
N ASP A 146 -2.40 10.81 13.34
CA ASP A 146 -2.86 9.83 14.33
C ASP A 146 -4.39 9.73 14.39
N GLU A 147 -5.10 10.85 14.19
CA GLU A 147 -6.56 10.88 14.24
C GLU A 147 -7.15 10.09 13.06
N LEU A 148 -6.64 10.33 11.84
CA LEU A 148 -7.01 9.57 10.65
C LEU A 148 -6.67 8.08 10.81
N THR A 149 -5.52 7.78 11.41
CA THR A 149 -5.08 6.40 11.67
C THR A 149 -6.05 5.70 12.62
N VAL A 150 -6.38 6.31 13.75
CA VAL A 150 -7.29 5.71 14.74
C VAL A 150 -8.70 5.55 14.15
N ALA A 151 -9.24 6.58 13.49
CA ALA A 151 -10.56 6.53 12.88
C ALA A 151 -10.67 5.46 11.79
N GLY A 152 -9.65 5.32 10.94
CA GLY A 152 -9.60 4.27 9.92
C GLY A 152 -9.55 2.86 10.50
N LEU A 153 -8.73 2.64 11.54
CA LEU A 153 -8.66 1.33 12.21
C LEU A 153 -9.98 0.97 12.90
N GLN A 154 -10.68 1.94 13.49
CA GLN A 154 -12.02 1.73 14.05
C GLN A 154 -13.04 1.36 12.97
N ARG A 155 -13.04 2.04 11.81
CA ARG A 155 -13.90 1.69 10.66
C ARG A 155 -13.62 0.28 10.14
N LEU A 156 -12.35 -0.13 10.11
CA LEU A 156 -11.98 -1.48 9.71
C LEU A 156 -12.50 -2.52 10.71
N ALA A 157 -12.31 -2.27 12.01
CA ALA A 157 -12.73 -3.17 13.08
C ALA A 157 -14.26 -3.34 13.14
N SER A 158 -15.02 -2.34 12.70
CA SER A 158 -16.50 -2.40 12.64
C SER A 158 -17.05 -3.01 11.35
N ASN A 159 -16.19 -3.38 10.39
CA ASN A 159 -16.60 -3.96 9.10
C ASN A 159 -16.24 -5.45 9.00
N PRO A 160 -17.20 -6.38 9.18
CA PRO A 160 -16.95 -7.83 9.10
C PRO A 160 -16.39 -8.27 7.74
N GLY A 161 -16.75 -7.59 6.66
CA GLY A 161 -16.25 -7.89 5.31
C GLY A 161 -14.75 -7.59 5.19
N HIS A 162 -14.28 -6.48 5.79
CA HIS A 162 -12.86 -6.16 5.83
C HIS A 162 -12.07 -7.18 6.66
N ILE A 163 -12.61 -7.62 7.80
CA ILE A 163 -11.99 -8.63 8.65
C ILE A 163 -11.89 -9.97 7.92
N ALA A 164 -12.98 -10.43 7.32
CA ALA A 164 -13.01 -11.70 6.59
C ALA A 164 -12.01 -11.70 5.42
N ARG A 165 -11.94 -10.61 4.66
CA ARG A 165 -10.98 -10.47 3.56
C ARG A 165 -9.52 -10.47 4.04
N GLY A 166 -9.22 -9.81 5.16
CA GLY A 166 -7.90 -9.87 5.78
C GLY A 166 -7.49 -11.29 6.18
N GLN A 167 -8.43 -12.07 6.72
CA GLN A 167 -8.20 -13.49 7.02
C GLN A 167 -7.92 -14.32 5.76
N VAL A 168 -8.62 -14.05 4.66
CA VAL A 168 -8.33 -14.68 3.36
C VAL A 168 -6.94 -14.30 2.87
N ALA A 169 -6.55 -13.02 2.95
CA ALA A 169 -5.21 -12.56 2.57
C ALA A 169 -4.10 -13.31 3.33
N MET A 170 -4.23 -13.41 4.65
CA MET A 170 -3.25 -14.10 5.50
C MET A 170 -3.13 -15.59 5.19
N LYS A 171 -4.25 -16.27 4.92
CA LYS A 171 -4.29 -17.70 4.59
C LYS A 171 -3.79 -17.99 3.18
N TRP A 172 -4.08 -17.12 2.23
CA TRP A 172 -3.70 -17.30 0.84
C TRP A 172 -2.24 -16.99 0.58
N TYR A 173 -1.70 -15.98 1.27
CA TYR A 173 -0.30 -15.63 1.15
C TYR A 173 0.59 -16.81 1.56
N VAL A 174 1.52 -17.17 0.67
CA VAL A 174 2.57 -18.15 0.97
C VAL A 174 3.91 -17.51 0.66
N LYS A 175 4.81 -17.48 1.65
CA LYS A 175 6.16 -16.90 1.49
C LYS A 175 6.96 -17.61 0.37
N PRO A 176 7.56 -16.87 -0.59
CA PRO A 176 8.51 -17.42 -1.56
C PRO A 176 9.65 -18.22 -0.90
N PRO A 177 10.19 -19.26 -1.56
CA PRO A 177 9.92 -19.69 -2.94
C PRO A 177 8.75 -20.68 -3.07
N LYS A 178 8.04 -21.00 -1.97
CA LYS A 178 6.94 -21.97 -2.01
C LYS A 178 5.86 -21.53 -3.01
N LYS A 179 5.23 -22.50 -3.68
CA LYS A 179 4.17 -22.22 -4.66
C LYS A 179 2.92 -21.69 -3.93
N GLN A 180 2.44 -20.51 -4.34
CA GLN A 180 1.15 -20.00 -3.89
C GLN A 180 0.05 -20.54 -4.83
N PRO A 181 -1.08 -21.05 -4.30
CA PRO A 181 -2.22 -21.44 -5.13
C PRO A 181 -2.70 -20.27 -5.99
N ASN A 182 -2.92 -20.49 -7.29
CA ASN A 182 -3.47 -19.49 -8.19
C ASN A 182 -4.20 -20.19 -9.36
N PRO A 183 -5.52 -20.02 -9.53
CA PRO A 183 -6.41 -19.21 -8.68
C PRO A 183 -6.61 -19.82 -7.28
N MET A 184 -7.21 -19.05 -6.37
CA MET A 184 -7.65 -19.51 -5.05
C MET A 184 -9.16 -19.27 -4.91
N THR A 185 -9.87 -20.26 -4.38
CA THR A 185 -11.29 -20.13 -4.04
C THR A 185 -11.46 -20.08 -2.53
N ALA A 186 -12.17 -19.07 -2.03
CA ALA A 186 -12.55 -18.96 -0.62
C ALA A 186 -14.06 -18.90 -0.48
N THR A 187 -14.56 -19.50 0.61
CA THR A 187 -15.94 -19.29 1.08
C THR A 187 -15.89 -18.19 2.13
N LEU A 188 -16.57 -17.08 1.87
CA LEU A 188 -16.73 -15.97 2.81
C LEU A 188 -17.69 -16.35 3.95
N SER A 189 -17.70 -15.56 5.02
CA SER A 189 -18.53 -15.81 6.21
C SER A 189 -20.03 -15.85 5.93
N ASN A 190 -20.50 -15.24 4.85
CA ASN A 190 -21.88 -15.28 4.37
C ASN A 190 -22.21 -16.52 3.50
N GLY A 191 -21.26 -17.46 3.35
CA GLY A 191 -21.42 -18.65 2.51
C GLY A 191 -21.14 -18.43 1.02
N GLN A 192 -20.88 -17.20 0.58
CA GLN A 192 -20.56 -16.89 -0.81
C GLN A 192 -19.18 -17.42 -1.16
N ARG A 193 -19.07 -18.14 -2.28
CA ARG A 193 -17.78 -18.55 -2.85
C ARG A 193 -17.27 -17.47 -3.79
N ALA A 194 -16.00 -17.10 -3.63
CA ALA A 194 -15.29 -16.18 -4.49
C ALA A 194 -13.98 -16.82 -4.98
N THR A 195 -13.64 -16.58 -6.24
CA THR A 195 -12.37 -17.02 -6.83
C THR A 195 -11.50 -15.80 -7.11
N TYR A 196 -10.25 -15.88 -6.68
CA TYR A 196 -9.26 -14.81 -6.77
C TYR A 196 -8.08 -15.26 -7.62
N THR A 197 -7.64 -14.37 -8.51
CA THR A 197 -6.53 -14.61 -9.43
C THR A 197 -5.45 -13.57 -9.21
N LEU A 198 -4.21 -14.01 -9.00
CA LEU A 198 -3.07 -13.10 -8.82
C LEU A 198 -2.81 -12.30 -10.10
N GLY A 199 -2.42 -11.03 -9.91
CA GLY A 199 -1.92 -10.18 -10.99
C GLY A 199 -0.63 -10.73 -11.61
N SER A 200 -0.40 -10.37 -12.87
CA SER A 200 0.80 -10.74 -13.65
C SER A 200 1.83 -9.60 -13.75
N GLN A 201 1.51 -8.40 -13.24
CA GLN A 201 2.36 -7.23 -13.38
C GLN A 201 3.67 -7.42 -12.59
N SER A 202 4.80 -7.45 -13.28
CA SER A 202 6.10 -7.52 -12.61
C SER A 202 6.53 -6.13 -12.12
N LEU A 203 7.15 -6.09 -10.94
CA LEU A 203 7.80 -4.89 -10.42
C LEU A 203 9.20 -4.79 -10.99
N SER A 204 9.55 -3.62 -11.51
CA SER A 204 10.83 -3.35 -12.19
C SER A 204 11.98 -3.04 -11.24
N GLY A 205 11.71 -2.87 -9.94
CA GLY A 205 12.70 -2.53 -8.93
C GLY A 205 12.07 -1.89 -7.70
N ALA A 206 12.86 -1.10 -6.98
CA ALA A 206 12.43 -0.27 -5.87
C ALA A 206 12.56 1.22 -6.23
N TRP A 207 11.70 2.04 -5.63
CA TRP A 207 11.89 3.48 -5.52
C TRP A 207 13.05 3.80 -4.59
#